data_AF-A0A6B3HHF8-F1
#
_entry.id   AF-A0A6B3HHF8-F1
#
_cell.length_a   1.000
_cell.length_b   1.000
_cell.length_c   1.000
_cell.angle_alpha   90.00
_cell.angle_beta   90.00
_cell.angle_gamma   90.00
#
_symmetry.space_group_name_H-M   'P 1'
#
loop_
_entity.id
_entity.type
_entity.pdbx_description
1 polymer ?
#
loop_
_entity_poly.entity_id
_entity_poly.type
_entity_poly.pdbx_seq_one_letter_code
_entity_poly.pdbx_strand_id
1 'polypeptide(L)'
;DHALYSFTADADGTPRIQWRQTYDRGTGTKPGSVNQGSGTTPDLFGTGGEYVAITDNADDRMNVLVYRRGMDVPADRRLVCSVPVFGSGRSTTDNSLISWGDSLVVEN
;
A
#
# COMPACT_ATOMS: atom_id res chain seq x y z
N ASP A 1 -15.18 3.47 -4.12
CA ASP A 1 -13.98 3.73 -4.92
C ASP A 1 -12.79 3.70 -3.96
N HIS A 2 -11.97 2.65 -3.96
CA HIS A 2 -10.90 2.43 -2.95
C HIS A 2 -9.60 2.07 -3.67
N ALA A 3 -8.57 2.88 -3.49
CA ALA A 3 -7.30 2.77 -4.18
C ALA A 3 -6.20 3.53 -3.42
N LEU A 4 -4.95 3.22 -3.72
CA LEU A 4 -3.80 4.05 -3.39
C LEU A 4 -3.67 5.16 -4.43
N TYR A 5 -3.41 6.38 -3.98
CA TYR A 5 -3.26 7.56 -4.82
C TYR A 5 -1.92 8.22 -4.56
N SER A 6 -1.32 8.75 -5.62
CA SER A 6 -0.23 9.72 -5.52
C SER A 6 -0.69 11.04 -6.09
N PHE A 7 -0.32 12.12 -5.41
CA PHE A 7 -0.69 13.48 -5.77
C PHE A 7 0.56 14.33 -5.99
N THR A 8 0.43 15.31 -6.86
CA THR A 8 1.33 16.47 -6.96
C THR A 8 0.51 17.74 -6.74
N ALA A 9 1.16 18.81 -6.32
CA ALA A 9 0.55 20.14 -6.33
C ALA A 9 0.91 20.86 -7.63
N ASP A 10 -0.07 21.54 -8.24
CA ASP A 10 0.18 22.57 -9.24
C ASP A 10 0.87 23.78 -8.60
N ALA A 11 1.32 24.73 -9.43
CA ALA A 11 1.97 25.96 -8.96
C ALA A 11 1.10 26.80 -8.00
N ASP A 12 -0.22 26.67 -8.08
CA ASP A 12 -1.20 27.34 -7.20
C ASP A 12 -1.56 26.52 -5.95
N GLY A 13 -0.95 25.34 -5.77
CA GLY A 13 -1.23 24.42 -4.66
C GLY A 13 -2.37 23.44 -4.92
N THR A 14 -3.05 23.50 -6.07
CA THR A 14 -4.14 22.58 -6.40
C THR A 14 -3.62 21.14 -6.50
N PRO A 15 -4.16 20.18 -5.73
CA PRO A 15 -3.71 18.80 -5.82
C PRO A 15 -4.23 18.14 -7.11
N ARG A 16 -3.31 17.52 -7.86
CA ARG A 16 -3.62 16.66 -9.00
C ARG A 16 -3.20 15.23 -8.73
N ILE A 17 -4.04 14.29 -9.12
CA ILE A 17 -3.71 12.86 -9.11
C ILE A 17 -2.61 12.63 -10.14
N GLN A 18 -1.44 12.16 -9.69
CA GLN A 18 -0.38 11.67 -10.57
C GLN A 18 -0.71 10.26 -11.06
N TRP A 19 -1.16 9.39 -10.15
CA TRP A 19 -1.61 8.05 -10.50
C TRP A 19 -2.52 7.49 -9.41
N ARG A 20 -3.27 6.45 -9.80
CA ARG A 20 -4.22 5.70 -8.97
C ARG A 20 -3.96 4.20 -9.16
N GLN A 21 -3.92 3.45 -8.06
CA GLN A 21 -3.70 2.01 -8.07
C GLN A 21 -4.71 1.30 -7.17
N THR A 22 -5.53 0.43 -7.75
CA THR A 22 -6.43 -0.43 -6.97
C THR A 22 -5.65 -1.57 -6.30
N TYR A 23 -6.16 -1.99 -5.15
CA TYR A 23 -5.69 -3.16 -4.40
C TYR A 23 -6.89 -3.93 -3.85
N ASP A 24 -6.67 -5.16 -3.39
CA ASP A 24 -7.73 -5.95 -2.78
C ASP A 24 -8.10 -5.39 -1.40
N ARG A 25 -9.30 -4.84 -1.27
CA ARG A 25 -9.81 -4.33 0.01
C ARG A 25 -10.63 -5.36 0.78
N GLY A 26 -10.66 -6.61 0.34
CA GLY A 26 -11.46 -7.69 0.92
C GLY A 26 -12.97 -7.48 0.76
N THR A 27 -13.73 -8.44 1.24
CA THR A 27 -15.20 -8.41 1.23
C THR A 27 -15.79 -7.70 2.45
N GLY A 28 -15.03 -7.57 3.54
CA GLY A 28 -15.44 -6.88 4.77
C GLY A 28 -14.26 -6.33 5.58
N THR A 29 -14.56 -5.73 6.74
CA THR A 29 -13.53 -5.33 7.72
C THR A 29 -12.91 -6.55 8.39
N LYS A 30 -11.61 -6.50 8.67
CA LYS A 30 -10.95 -7.52 9.50
C LYS A 30 -11.06 -7.15 10.99
N PRO A 31 -11.20 -8.14 11.90
CA PRO A 31 -11.19 -7.88 13.34
C PRO A 31 -9.95 -7.10 13.76
N GLY A 32 -10.12 -6.01 14.50
CA GLY A 32 -9.03 -5.15 14.94
C GLY A 32 -8.65 -4.04 13.96
N SER A 33 -9.19 -4.02 12.74
CA SER A 33 -9.01 -2.89 11.81
C SER A 33 -10.11 -1.84 11.95
N VAL A 34 -9.73 -0.57 11.86
CA VAL A 34 -10.65 0.58 11.91
C VAL A 34 -11.49 0.70 10.64
N ASN A 35 -10.97 0.31 9.47
CA ASN A 35 -11.60 0.54 8.17
C ASN A 35 -11.52 -0.70 7.25
N GLN A 36 -12.41 -0.78 6.25
CA GLN A 36 -12.29 -1.77 5.18
C GLN A 36 -11.28 -1.29 4.13
N GLY A 37 -10.02 -1.68 4.27
CA GLY A 37 -8.97 -1.31 3.34
C GLY A 37 -7.60 -1.62 3.90
N SER A 38 -6.58 -0.91 3.41
CA SER A 38 -5.19 -1.19 3.76
C SER A 38 -4.91 -1.25 5.27
N GLY A 39 -5.56 -0.38 6.06
CA GLY A 39 -5.22 -0.17 7.47
C GLY A 39 -3.93 0.62 7.66
N THR A 40 -2.91 0.37 6.83
CA THR A 40 -1.58 0.97 6.96
C THR A 40 -1.46 2.37 6.36
N THR A 41 -0.60 3.19 6.98
CA THR A 41 -0.10 4.40 6.32
C THR A 41 0.86 3.99 5.19
N PRO A 42 0.76 4.57 3.98
CA PRO A 42 1.72 4.31 2.92
C PRO A 42 3.16 4.66 3.34
N ASP A 43 4.06 3.68 3.24
CA ASP A 43 5.47 3.83 3.61
C ASP A 43 6.33 4.04 2.36
N LEU A 44 7.13 5.11 2.34
CA LEU A 44 7.97 5.50 1.19
C LEU A 44 9.41 5.06 1.47
N PHE A 45 9.97 4.19 0.61
CA PHE A 45 11.27 3.56 0.87
C PHE A 45 12.07 3.32 -0.43
N GLY A 46 13.28 2.77 -0.28
CA GLY A 46 14.26 2.63 -1.36
C GLY A 46 15.25 3.80 -1.46
N THR A 47 16.25 3.65 -2.32
CA THR A 47 17.30 4.65 -2.56
C THR A 47 16.75 5.86 -3.34
N GLY A 48 16.13 6.79 -2.61
CA GLY A 48 15.46 7.97 -3.18
C GLY A 48 13.93 7.92 -3.08
N GLY A 49 13.38 6.93 -2.38
CA GLY A 49 11.93 6.80 -2.19
C GLY A 49 11.23 6.37 -3.47
N GLU A 50 11.83 5.50 -4.27
CA GLU A 50 11.27 5.01 -5.53
C GLU A 50 10.10 4.04 -5.34
N TYR A 51 9.94 3.49 -4.12
CA TYR A 51 8.89 2.56 -3.77
C TYR A 51 7.92 3.13 -2.74
N VAL A 52 6.69 2.60 -2.77
CA VAL A 52 5.70 2.76 -1.72
C VAL A 52 5.13 1.40 -1.35
N ALA A 53 5.00 1.14 -0.04
CA ALA A 53 4.40 -0.08 0.48
C ALA A 53 3.13 0.22 1.26
N ILE A 54 2.17 -0.70 1.15
CA ILE A 54 0.96 -0.81 1.98
C ILE A 54 0.69 -2.29 2.25
N THR A 55 -0.15 -2.62 3.23
CA THR A 55 -0.86 -3.90 3.21
C THR A 55 -2.18 -3.80 2.47
N ASP A 56 -2.65 -4.89 1.89
CA ASP A 56 -4.03 -5.00 1.40
C ASP A 56 -4.96 -5.58 2.48
N ASN A 57 -6.21 -5.89 2.11
CA ASN A 57 -7.19 -6.50 3.02
C ASN A 57 -7.78 -7.79 2.42
N ALA A 58 -7.01 -8.53 1.63
CA ALA A 58 -7.46 -9.78 1.02
C ALA A 58 -8.02 -10.77 2.07
N ASP A 59 -9.10 -11.49 1.74
CA ASP A 59 -9.93 -12.21 2.73
C ASP A 59 -9.16 -13.27 3.53
N ASP A 60 -8.39 -14.14 2.87
CA ASP A 60 -7.62 -15.21 3.53
C ASP A 60 -6.48 -14.66 4.40
N ARG A 61 -5.60 -13.84 3.81
CA ARG A 61 -4.52 -13.15 4.50
C ARG A 61 -4.13 -11.90 3.73
N MET A 62 -3.72 -10.86 4.47
CA MET A 62 -3.23 -9.63 3.87
C MET A 62 -1.89 -9.85 3.19
N ASN A 63 -1.65 -9.08 2.14
CA ASN A 63 -0.38 -9.02 1.44
C ASN A 63 0.31 -7.71 1.73
N VAL A 64 1.63 -7.73 1.88
CA VAL A 64 2.46 -6.54 1.67
C VAL A 64 2.55 -6.31 0.17
N LEU A 65 2.06 -5.16 -0.27
CA LEU A 65 2.09 -4.72 -1.66
C LEU A 65 3.15 -3.65 -1.83
N VAL A 66 4.09 -3.85 -2.75
CA VAL A 66 5.13 -2.87 -3.08
C VAL A 66 4.86 -2.33 -4.48
N TYR A 67 4.81 -1.00 -4.60
CA TYR A 67 4.57 -0.30 -5.84
C TYR A 67 5.73 0.63 -6.21
N ARG A 68 6.03 0.74 -7.49
CA ARG A 68 6.87 1.81 -8.03
C ARG A 68 6.12 3.15 -7.93
N ARG A 69 6.80 4.22 -7.53
CA ARG A 69 6.19 5.57 -7.40
C ARG A 69 6.28 6.44 -8.66
N GLY A 70 7.21 6.14 -9.57
CA GLY A 70 7.46 6.96 -10.76
C GLY A 70 6.19 7.27 -11.57
N MET A 71 6.10 8.50 -12.08
CA MET A 71 4.94 8.95 -12.87
C MET A 71 4.83 8.19 -14.19
N ASP A 72 5.96 7.91 -14.83
CA ASP A 72 6.00 7.25 -16.14
C ASP A 72 5.83 5.73 -16.08
N VAL A 73 5.52 5.17 -14.91
CA VAL A 73 5.31 3.73 -14.73
C VAL A 73 3.88 3.35 -15.14
N PRO A 74 3.70 2.49 -16.15
CA PRO A 74 2.38 1.97 -16.52
C PRO A 74 1.72 1.24 -15.35
N ALA A 75 0.39 1.33 -15.24
CA ALA A 75 -0.36 0.76 -14.10
C ALA A 75 -0.15 -0.76 -13.94
N ASP A 76 -0.11 -1.51 -15.04
CA ASP A 76 0.14 -2.95 -15.08
C ASP A 76 1.57 -3.35 -14.68
N ARG A 77 2.49 -2.39 -14.66
CA ARG A 77 3.89 -2.56 -14.24
C ARG A 77 4.22 -1.87 -12.93
N ARG A 78 3.22 -1.28 -12.26
CA ARG A 78 3.43 -0.52 -11.03
C ARG A 78 3.68 -1.44 -9.84
N LEU A 79 2.94 -2.54 -9.74
CA LEU A 79 3.17 -3.57 -8.72
C LEU A 79 4.53 -4.24 -8.96
N VAL A 80 5.37 -4.24 -7.92
CA VAL A 80 6.67 -4.91 -7.89
C VAL A 80 6.48 -6.33 -7.37
N CYS A 81 5.84 -6.45 -6.21
CA CYS A 81 5.51 -7.73 -5.61
C CYS A 81 4.27 -7.61 -4.74
N SER A 82 3.60 -8.75 -4.56
CA SER A 82 2.57 -8.98 -3.56
C SER A 82 3.02 -10.18 -2.74
N VAL A 83 3.27 -9.96 -1.45
CA VAL A 83 3.79 -10.98 -0.55
C VAL A 83 2.78 -11.21 0.57
N PRO A 84 2.14 -12.37 0.63
CA PRO A 84 1.24 -12.67 1.73
C PRO A 84 2.02 -12.87 3.03
N VAL A 85 1.49 -12.34 4.12
CA VAL A 85 2.14 -12.37 5.44
C VAL A 85 1.25 -13.01 6.50
N PHE A 86 1.90 -13.56 7.54
CA PHE A 86 1.27 -14.30 8.63
C PHE A 86 0.48 -15.55 8.19
N GLY A 87 -0.19 -16.19 9.15
CA GLY A 87 -1.02 -17.37 8.90
C GLY A 87 -2.39 -17.01 8.31
N SER A 88 -3.01 -17.95 7.61
CA SER A 88 -4.39 -17.84 7.12
C SER A 88 -5.34 -17.41 8.24
N GLY A 89 -6.18 -16.41 7.97
CA GLY A 89 -7.12 -15.81 8.92
C GLY A 89 -6.47 -15.07 10.09
N ARG A 90 -5.15 -14.87 10.08
CA ARG A 90 -4.36 -14.34 11.21
C ARG A 90 -3.45 -13.19 10.79
N SER A 91 -3.98 -12.29 9.97
CA SER A 91 -3.26 -11.11 9.50
C SER A 91 -4.15 -9.87 9.52
N THR A 92 -3.80 -8.86 10.29
CA THR A 92 -4.43 -7.55 10.31
C THR A 92 -3.45 -6.54 10.90
N THR A 93 -3.41 -5.32 10.39
CA THR A 93 -2.63 -4.24 11.00
C THR A 93 -3.17 -2.89 10.54
N ASP A 94 -3.19 -1.92 11.45
CA ASP A 94 -3.46 -0.51 11.15
C ASP A 94 -2.20 0.36 11.36
N ASN A 95 -1.06 -0.27 11.66
CA ASN A 95 0.20 0.44 11.89
C ASN A 95 0.99 0.57 10.60
N SER A 96 1.80 1.62 10.49
CA SER A 96 2.73 1.75 9.37
C SER A 96 3.69 0.56 9.33
N LEU A 97 4.10 0.18 8.11
CA LEU A 97 5.28 -0.68 7.98
C LEU A 97 6.51 0.07 8.51
N ILE A 98 7.54 -0.69 8.85
CA ILE A 98 8.85 -0.14 9.18
C ILE A 98 9.77 -0.40 7.99
N SER A 99 10.18 0.67 7.31
CA SER A 99 11.12 0.62 6.20
C SER A 99 12.56 0.96 6.61
N TRP A 100 13.53 0.22 6.05
CA TRP A 100 14.96 0.53 6.16
C TRP A 100 15.72 0.10 4.91
N GLY A 101 16.22 1.07 4.14
CA GLY A 101 16.77 0.82 2.80
C GLY A 101 15.70 0.16 1.92
N ASP A 102 15.97 -1.08 1.48
CA ASP A 102 15.05 -1.90 0.69
C ASP A 102 14.31 -2.96 1.54
N SER A 103 14.41 -2.88 2.87
CA SER A 103 13.78 -3.83 3.79
C SER A 103 12.48 -3.27 4.35
N LEU A 104 11.51 -4.17 4.55
CA LEU A 104 10.23 -3.88 5.19
C LEU A 104 10.01 -4.87 6.34
N VAL A 105 9.57 -4.35 7.48
CA VAL A 105 9.07 -5.15 8.60
C VAL A 105 7.59 -4.83 8.79
N VAL A 106 6.79 -5.88 8.95
CA VAL A 106 5.35 -5.80 9.18
C VAL A 106 5.02 -6.53 10.46
N GLU A 107 4.07 -5.96 11.22
CA GLU A 107 3.56 -6.53 12.47
C GLU A 107 2.07 -6.88 12.35
N ASN A 108 1.58 -7.64 13.33
CA ASN A 108 0.22 -8.17 13.41
C ASN A 108 -0.19 -8.31 14.87
#